data_AF-A0A928EAV7-F1
#
_entry.id   AF-A0A928EAV7-F1
#
_cell.length_a   1.000
_cell.length_b   1.000
_cell.length_c   1.000
_cell.angle_alpha   90.00
_cell.angle_beta   90.00
_cell.angle_gamma   90.00
#
_symmetry.space_group_name_H-M   'P 1'
#
loop_
_entity.id
_entity.type
_entity.pdbx_description
1 polymer ?
#
loop_
_entity_poly.entity_id
_entity_poly.type
_entity_poly.pdbx_seq_one_letter_code
_entity_poly.pdbx_strand_id
1 'polypeptide(L)'
;MQASERDLQNLLELQEADMAALNAKKKLDGLPQRAQLQALAQKKQGVLEKLEQVAKMHDAARRKVVQVEDESAILSRKRDETQAKIDAARGDFRAVQSLTRDLDGIAKRLGTLETEQLEAAGKLEQIEGVKRQVESAIVALDDQALKIRDSFQRDAGQLKLAADEAAARRQAHVSEIDPALLKAYDAACRRGGGIGMA
;
A
#
# COMPACT_ATOMS: atom_id res chain seq x y z
N MET A 1 -47.61 -4.07 -40.83
CA MET A 1 -46.54 -3.11 -41.16
C MET A 1 -45.72 -3.70 -42.30
N GLN A 2 -45.52 -2.97 -43.38
CA GLN A 2 -44.50 -3.28 -44.37
C GLN A 2 -43.36 -2.30 -44.14
N ALA A 3 -42.20 -2.79 -43.72
CA ALA A 3 -40.98 -1.98 -43.63
C ALA A 3 -40.43 -1.81 -45.04
N SER A 4 -40.05 -0.59 -45.41
CA SER A 4 -39.35 -0.34 -46.67
C SER A 4 -37.91 -0.86 -46.60
N GLU A 5 -37.26 -1.04 -47.75
CA GLU A 5 -35.84 -1.41 -47.81
C GLU A 5 -34.95 -0.40 -47.07
N ARG A 6 -35.31 0.89 -47.12
CA ARG A 6 -34.65 1.97 -46.36
C ARG A 6 -34.87 1.84 -44.85
N ASP A 7 -36.06 1.44 -44.41
CA ASP A 7 -36.32 1.18 -42.99
C ASP A 7 -35.48 0.00 -42.48
N LEU A 8 -35.36 -1.06 -43.28
CA LEU A 8 -34.54 -2.22 -42.94
C LEU A 8 -33.04 -1.85 -42.81
N GLN A 9 -32.52 -1.02 -43.72
CA GLN A 9 -31.15 -0.50 -43.63
C GLN A 9 -30.95 0.35 -42.37
N ASN A 10 -31.86 1.28 -42.09
CA ASN A 10 -31.77 2.12 -40.89
C ASN A 10 -31.87 1.30 -39.59
N LEU A 11 -32.67 0.24 -39.56
CA LEU A 11 -32.75 -0.68 -38.40
C LEU A 11 -31.48 -1.52 -38.22
N LEU A 12 -30.80 -1.88 -39.30
CA LEU A 12 -29.52 -2.58 -39.24
C LEU A 12 -28.43 -1.68 -38.63
N GLU A 13 -28.33 -0.44 -39.10
CA GLU A 13 -27.43 0.57 -38.54
C GLU A 13 -27.72 0.85 -37.05
N LEU A 14 -29.01 0.89 -36.67
CA LEU A 14 -29.44 0.99 -35.27
C LEU A 14 -28.91 -0.17 -34.43
N GLN A 15 -28.99 -1.40 -34.96
CA GLN A 15 -28.51 -2.61 -34.28
C GLN A 15 -27.01 -2.63 -34.12
N GLU A 16 -26.26 -2.20 -35.13
CA GLU A 16 -24.82 -2.10 -35.02
C GLU A 16 -24.41 -1.07 -33.95
N ALA A 17 -25.09 0.08 -33.90
CA ALA A 17 -24.87 1.10 -32.87
C ALA A 17 -25.24 0.58 -31.46
N ASP A 18 -26.40 -0.04 -31.29
CA ASP A 18 -26.85 -0.58 -30.01
C ASP A 18 -25.90 -1.70 -29.50
N MET A 19 -25.46 -2.59 -30.39
CA MET A 19 -24.48 -3.63 -30.06
C MET A 19 -23.11 -3.06 -29.72
N ALA A 20 -22.65 -2.04 -30.44
CA ALA A 20 -21.40 -1.35 -30.12
C ALA A 20 -21.44 -0.72 -28.72
N ALA A 21 -22.54 -0.02 -28.38
CA ALA A 21 -22.74 0.57 -27.06
C ALA A 21 -22.79 -0.47 -25.94
N LEU A 22 -23.54 -1.57 -26.15
CA LEU A 22 -23.63 -2.68 -25.19
C LEU A 22 -22.27 -3.34 -24.96
N ASN A 23 -21.50 -3.57 -26.02
CA ASN A 23 -20.16 -4.16 -25.91
C ASN A 23 -19.18 -3.22 -25.21
N ALA A 24 -19.20 -1.92 -25.52
CA ALA A 24 -18.37 -0.92 -24.85
C ALA A 24 -18.67 -0.86 -23.36
N LYS A 25 -19.95 -0.84 -22.97
CA LYS A 25 -20.37 -0.87 -21.57
C LYS A 25 -19.96 -2.14 -20.84
N LYS A 26 -20.18 -3.32 -21.44
CA LYS A 26 -19.73 -4.61 -20.87
C LYS A 26 -18.22 -4.64 -20.63
N LYS A 27 -17.44 -4.15 -21.60
CA LYS A 27 -15.97 -4.05 -21.46
C LYS A 27 -15.58 -3.08 -20.34
N LEU A 28 -16.27 -1.94 -20.22
CA LEU A 28 -16.01 -0.93 -19.18
C LEU A 28 -16.28 -1.49 -17.77
N ASP A 29 -17.39 -2.19 -17.61
CA ASP A 29 -17.77 -2.82 -16.34
C ASP A 29 -16.84 -3.98 -15.97
N GLY A 30 -16.34 -4.71 -16.99
CA GLY A 30 -15.41 -5.84 -16.86
C GLY A 30 -13.93 -5.47 -16.78
N LEU A 31 -13.57 -4.18 -16.67
CA LEU A 31 -12.18 -3.76 -16.62
C LEU A 31 -11.44 -4.34 -15.38
N PRO A 32 -10.39 -5.18 -15.57
CA PRO A 32 -9.71 -5.87 -14.47
C PRO A 32 -8.95 -4.93 -13.54
N GLN A 33 -8.59 -3.73 -14.01
CA GLN A 33 -7.84 -2.74 -13.26
C GLN A 33 -8.53 -2.35 -11.94
N ARG A 34 -9.87 -2.37 -11.88
CA ARG A 34 -10.61 -2.11 -10.63
C ARG A 34 -10.28 -3.13 -9.55
N ALA A 35 -10.33 -4.41 -9.89
CA ALA A 35 -10.00 -5.50 -8.98
C ALA A 35 -8.50 -5.45 -8.59
N GLN A 36 -7.63 -5.13 -9.55
CA GLN A 36 -6.19 -4.99 -9.28
C GLN A 36 -5.88 -3.84 -8.32
N LEU A 37 -6.53 -2.68 -8.47
CA LEU A 37 -6.39 -1.54 -7.56
C LEU A 37 -6.88 -1.88 -6.15
N GLN A 38 -8.00 -2.60 -6.04
CA GLN A 38 -8.51 -3.05 -4.75
C GLN A 38 -7.54 -4.03 -4.06
N ALA A 39 -6.99 -5.00 -4.81
CA ALA A 39 -6.01 -5.94 -4.28
C ALA A 39 -4.71 -5.23 -3.83
N LEU A 40 -4.25 -4.22 -4.59
CA LEU A 40 -3.10 -3.41 -4.20
C LEU A 40 -3.39 -2.58 -2.95
N ALA A 41 -4.58 -2.00 -2.82
CA ALA A 41 -4.98 -1.26 -1.63
C ALA A 41 -4.98 -2.14 -0.37
N GLN A 42 -5.53 -3.37 -0.47
CA GLN A 42 -5.48 -4.35 0.61
C GLN A 42 -4.04 -4.75 0.96
N LYS A 43 -3.21 -4.99 -0.04
CA LYS A 43 -1.79 -5.29 0.16
C LYS A 43 -1.08 -4.13 0.87
N LYS A 44 -1.30 -2.89 0.43
CA LYS A 44 -0.73 -1.68 1.04
C LYS A 44 -1.15 -1.54 2.50
N GLN A 45 -2.42 -1.77 2.81
CA GLN A 45 -2.91 -1.76 4.18
C GLN A 45 -2.14 -2.74 5.07
N GLY A 46 -1.93 -3.99 4.61
CA GLY A 46 -1.13 -4.96 5.34
C GLY A 46 0.35 -4.58 5.49
N VAL A 47 0.92 -3.82 4.55
CA VAL A 47 2.29 -3.29 4.70
C VAL A 47 2.34 -2.12 5.69
N LEU A 48 1.32 -1.26 5.73
CA LEU A 48 1.22 -0.17 6.69
C LEU A 48 1.10 -0.68 8.13
N GLU A 49 0.35 -1.76 8.34
CA GLU A 49 0.27 -2.43 9.65
C GLU A 49 1.63 -2.97 10.09
N LYS A 50 2.41 -3.54 9.16
CA LYS A 50 3.79 -3.96 9.44
C LYS A 50 4.70 -2.77 9.77
N LEU A 51 4.53 -1.63 9.08
CA LEU A 51 5.29 -0.42 9.38
C LEU A 51 5.05 0.05 10.82
N GLU A 52 3.79 0.01 11.28
CA GLU A 52 3.45 0.36 12.67
C GLU A 52 4.10 -0.61 13.67
N GLN A 53 4.09 -1.91 13.38
CA GLN A 53 4.75 -2.92 14.23
C GLN A 53 6.27 -2.68 14.29
N VAL A 54 6.91 -2.42 13.15
CA VAL A 54 8.34 -2.12 13.07
C VAL A 54 8.67 -0.82 13.81
N ALA A 55 7.81 0.20 13.74
CA ALA A 55 7.99 1.44 14.49
C ALA A 55 7.95 1.19 16.01
N LYS A 56 7.02 0.38 16.51
CA LYS A 56 6.96 -0.02 17.93
C LYS A 56 8.23 -0.78 18.36
N MET A 57 8.71 -1.70 17.52
CA MET A 57 9.96 -2.44 17.77
C MET A 57 11.17 -1.51 17.79
N HIS A 58 11.24 -0.55 16.85
CA HIS A 58 12.29 0.45 16.78
C HIS A 58 12.33 1.29 18.05
N ASP A 59 11.20 1.80 18.51
CA ASP A 59 11.14 2.60 19.73
C ASP A 59 11.54 1.80 20.98
N ALA A 60 11.16 0.52 21.04
CA ALA A 60 11.58 -0.37 22.11
C ALA A 60 13.09 -0.64 22.09
N ALA A 61 13.67 -0.91 20.92
CA ALA A 61 15.10 -1.11 20.75
C ALA A 61 15.89 0.15 21.12
N ARG A 62 15.43 1.32 20.66
CA ARG A 62 16.04 2.61 20.99
C ARG A 62 16.01 2.89 22.49
N ARG A 63 14.90 2.58 23.18
CA ARG A 63 14.82 2.69 24.65
C ARG A 63 15.84 1.78 25.35
N LYS A 64 16.05 0.56 24.86
CA LYS A 64 17.04 -0.36 25.44
C LYS A 64 18.46 0.14 25.24
N VAL A 65 18.79 0.71 24.08
CA VAL A 65 20.10 1.36 23.84
C VAL A 65 20.35 2.45 24.88
N VAL A 66 19.42 3.40 25.02
CA VAL A 66 19.54 4.50 25.99
C VAL A 66 19.66 3.98 27.43
N GLN A 67 18.87 2.97 27.79
CA GLN A 67 18.92 2.38 29.13
C GLN A 67 20.30 1.78 29.45
N VAL A 68 20.92 1.07 28.50
CA VAL A 68 22.24 0.47 28.68
C VAL A 68 23.32 1.55 28.74
N GLU A 69 23.22 2.59 27.93
CA GLU A 69 24.13 3.73 27.93
C GLU A 69 24.08 4.50 29.26
N ASP A 70 22.88 4.78 29.77
CA ASP A 70 22.67 5.45 31.05
C ASP A 70 23.22 4.63 32.21
N GLU A 71 22.97 3.31 32.25
CA GLU A 71 23.51 2.42 33.28
C GLU A 71 25.05 2.39 33.24
N SER A 72 25.64 2.28 32.05
CA SER A 72 27.09 2.32 31.85
C SER A 72 27.70 3.64 32.33
N ALA A 73 27.04 4.77 32.05
CA ALA A 73 27.50 6.09 32.50
C ALA A 73 27.44 6.21 34.03
N ILE A 74 26.37 5.74 34.66
CA ILE A 74 26.21 5.74 36.12
C ILE A 74 27.30 4.87 36.79
N LEU A 75 27.54 3.67 36.27
CA LEU A 75 28.54 2.76 36.82
C LEU A 75 29.97 3.26 36.59
N SER A 76 30.24 3.91 35.46
CA SER A 76 31.54 4.54 35.21
C SER A 76 31.83 5.66 36.20
N ARG A 77 30.85 6.52 36.49
CA ARG A 77 30.99 7.54 37.54
C ARG A 77 31.22 6.92 38.91
N LYS A 78 30.45 5.88 39.26
CA LYS A 78 30.61 5.17 40.53
C LYS A 78 31.99 4.51 40.66
N ARG A 79 32.52 3.97 39.56
CA ARG A 79 33.89 3.43 39.51
C ARG A 79 34.91 4.51 39.87
N ASP A 80 34.82 5.67 39.22
CA ASP A 80 35.76 6.77 39.42
C ASP A 80 35.68 7.34 40.85
N GLU A 81 34.47 7.49 41.40
CA GLU A 81 34.26 7.87 42.81
C GLU A 81 34.82 6.84 43.80
N THR A 82 34.65 5.54 43.52
CA THR A 82 35.15 4.45 44.37
C THR A 82 36.67 4.40 44.34
N GLN A 83 37.28 4.61 43.18
CA GLN A 83 38.73 4.72 43.04
C GLN A 83 39.28 5.90 43.84
N ALA A 84 38.66 7.08 43.75
CA ALA A 84 39.06 8.25 44.53
C ALA A 84 39.00 8.00 46.05
N LYS A 85 38.01 7.22 46.53
CA LYS A 85 37.93 6.82 47.95
C LYS A 85 39.05 5.88 48.37
N ILE A 86 39.47 4.96 47.49
CA ILE A 86 40.63 4.08 47.75
C ILE A 86 41.89 4.93 47.90
N ASP A 87 42.11 5.86 46.97
CA ASP A 87 43.30 6.73 46.97
C ASP A 87 43.35 7.62 48.23
N ALA A 88 42.18 8.00 48.76
CA ALA A 88 42.04 8.80 49.98
C ALA A 88 42.19 7.99 51.30
N ALA A 89 41.97 6.68 51.29
CA ALA A 89 41.92 5.84 52.50
C ALA A 89 43.28 5.64 53.21
N ARG A 90 44.39 6.12 52.62
CA ARG A 90 45.76 6.24 53.17
C ARG A 90 46.04 5.40 54.43
N GLY A 91 46.21 4.08 54.25
CA GLY A 91 46.65 3.17 55.30
C GLY A 91 45.54 2.35 55.99
N ASP A 92 44.25 2.65 55.76
CA ASP A 92 43.16 1.75 56.18
C ASP A 92 43.03 0.58 55.19
N PHE A 93 43.79 -0.49 55.45
CA PHE A 93 43.82 -1.69 54.62
C PHE A 93 42.46 -2.38 54.51
N ARG A 94 41.59 -2.29 55.53
CA ARG A 94 40.28 -2.92 55.52
C ARG A 94 39.32 -2.15 54.61
N ALA A 95 39.33 -0.82 54.68
CA ALA A 95 38.55 0.02 53.78
C ALA A 95 39.00 -0.16 52.32
N VAL A 96 40.32 -0.16 52.07
CA VAL A 96 40.88 -0.42 50.73
C VAL A 96 40.42 -1.77 50.20
N GLN A 97 40.57 -2.86 50.96
CA GLN A 97 40.16 -4.19 50.53
C GLN A 97 38.67 -4.28 50.19
N SER A 98 37.80 -3.63 50.97
CA SER A 98 36.36 -3.60 50.70
C SER A 98 36.05 -2.85 49.40
N LEU A 99 36.61 -1.65 49.23
CA LEU A 99 36.38 -0.81 48.06
C LEU A 99 36.95 -1.43 46.78
N THR A 100 38.08 -2.14 46.87
CA THR A 100 38.63 -2.90 45.73
C THR A 100 37.67 -4.00 45.26
N ARG A 101 37.02 -4.72 46.19
CA ARG A 101 36.01 -5.73 45.81
C ARG A 101 34.79 -5.08 45.14
N ASP A 102 34.38 -3.91 45.61
CA ASP A 102 33.30 -3.15 44.97
C ASP A 102 33.68 -2.72 43.55
N LEU A 103 34.93 -2.29 43.32
CA LEU A 103 35.45 -1.99 41.99
C LEU A 103 35.44 -3.21 41.06
N ASP A 104 35.86 -4.38 41.54
CA ASP A 104 35.82 -5.61 40.74
C ASP A 104 34.38 -5.96 40.32
N GLY A 105 33.41 -5.74 41.20
CA GLY A 105 31.99 -5.91 40.90
C GLY A 105 31.50 -4.93 39.82
N ILE A 106 31.87 -3.65 39.95
CA ILE A 106 31.54 -2.61 38.96
C ILE A 106 32.18 -2.92 37.60
N ALA A 107 33.46 -3.29 37.58
CA ALA A 107 34.18 -3.63 36.35
C ALA A 107 33.54 -4.81 35.61
N LYS A 108 33.14 -5.86 36.34
CA LYS A 108 32.41 -7.01 35.75
C LYS A 108 31.07 -6.59 35.14
N ARG A 109 30.31 -5.71 35.81
CA ARG A 109 29.03 -5.22 35.26
C ARG A 109 29.24 -4.33 34.04
N LEU A 110 30.24 -3.45 34.05
CA LEU A 110 30.60 -2.64 32.89
C LEU A 110 30.96 -3.50 31.67
N GLY A 111 31.78 -4.55 31.84
CA GLY A 111 32.07 -5.47 30.73
C GLY A 111 30.84 -6.22 30.20
N THR A 112 29.87 -6.53 31.08
CA THR A 112 28.57 -7.09 30.65
C THR A 112 27.78 -6.07 29.85
N LEU A 113 27.72 -4.82 30.32
CA LEU A 113 26.99 -3.73 29.65
C LEU A 113 27.58 -3.35 28.30
N GLU A 114 28.90 -3.43 28.12
CA GLU A 114 29.55 -3.26 26.80
C GLU A 114 29.03 -4.28 25.79
N THR A 115 28.85 -5.53 26.21
CA THR A 115 28.28 -6.59 25.36
C THR A 115 26.79 -6.33 25.09
N GLU A 116 26.01 -5.97 26.12
CA GLU A 116 24.61 -5.58 25.96
C GLU A 116 24.43 -4.37 25.02
N GLN A 117 25.36 -3.41 25.04
CA GLN A 117 25.33 -2.22 24.20
C GLN A 117 25.54 -2.58 22.73
N LEU A 118 26.53 -3.43 22.42
CA LEU A 118 26.76 -3.92 21.06
C LEU A 118 25.56 -4.71 20.54
N GLU A 119 24.98 -5.58 21.36
CA GLU A 119 23.77 -6.32 20.98
C GLU A 119 22.56 -5.41 20.75
N ALA A 120 22.34 -4.42 21.61
CA ALA A 120 21.24 -3.48 21.49
C ALA A 120 21.39 -2.60 20.23
N ALA A 121 22.60 -2.11 19.96
CA ALA A 121 22.91 -1.34 18.75
C ALA A 121 22.71 -2.17 17.48
N GLY A 122 23.22 -3.41 17.45
CA GLY A 122 23.03 -4.31 16.30
C GLY A 122 21.57 -4.65 16.04
N LYS A 123 20.76 -4.88 17.10
CA LYS A 123 19.31 -5.08 16.97
C LYS A 123 18.61 -3.84 16.41
N LEU A 124 18.98 -2.64 16.88
CA LEU A 124 18.43 -1.39 16.38
C LEU A 124 18.73 -1.21 14.88
N GLU A 125 19.98 -1.44 14.46
CA GLU A 125 20.38 -1.36 13.05
C GLU A 125 19.61 -2.35 12.17
N GLN A 126 19.42 -3.59 12.62
CA GLN A 126 18.59 -4.57 11.90
C GLN A 126 17.15 -4.09 11.73
N ILE A 127 16.55 -3.55 12.79
CA ILE A 127 15.18 -3.02 12.74
C ILE A 127 15.09 -1.82 11.80
N GLU A 128 16.08 -0.91 11.80
CA GLU A 128 16.13 0.19 10.85
C GLU A 128 16.23 -0.30 9.40
N GLY A 129 17.01 -1.35 9.14
CA GLY A 129 17.08 -2.00 7.83
C GLY A 129 15.72 -2.53 7.38
N VAL A 130 15.00 -3.24 8.26
CA VAL A 130 13.65 -3.72 7.98
C VAL A 130 12.68 -2.56 7.75
N LYS A 131 12.76 -1.49 8.55
CA LYS A 131 11.93 -0.29 8.38
C LYS A 131 12.09 0.31 6.99
N ARG A 132 13.32 0.50 6.52
CA ARG A 132 13.61 1.03 5.17
C ARG A 132 13.05 0.11 4.07
N GLN A 133 13.12 -1.21 4.24
CA GLN A 133 12.53 -2.16 3.28
C GLN A 133 11.00 -2.03 3.22
N VAL A 134 10.33 -1.89 4.38
CA VAL A 134 8.87 -1.72 4.45
C VAL A 134 8.46 -0.38 3.81
N GLU A 135 9.17 0.70 4.10
CA GLU A 135 8.93 2.02 3.49
C GLU A 135 9.10 1.98 1.96
N SER A 136 10.17 1.33 1.48
CA SER A 136 10.38 1.12 0.04
C SER A 136 9.27 0.30 -0.62
N ALA A 137 8.78 -0.74 0.06
CA ALA A 137 7.67 -1.54 -0.43
C ALA A 137 6.37 -0.72 -0.56
N ILE A 138 6.12 0.24 0.34
CA ILE A 138 4.97 1.16 0.27
C ILE A 138 5.08 2.02 -0.99
N VAL A 139 6.25 2.62 -1.24
CA VAL A 139 6.49 3.46 -2.44
C VAL A 139 6.28 2.64 -3.71
N ALA A 140 6.83 1.42 -3.77
CA ALA A 140 6.66 0.54 -4.92
C ALA A 140 5.20 0.17 -5.20
N LEU A 141 4.38 -0.02 -4.15
CA LEU A 141 2.95 -0.26 -4.28
C LEU A 141 2.20 0.97 -4.81
N ASP A 142 2.60 2.16 -4.38
CA ASP A 142 2.02 3.41 -4.86
C ASP A 142 2.35 3.66 -6.34
N ASP A 143 3.59 3.43 -6.75
CA ASP A 143 3.99 3.50 -8.16
C ASP A 143 3.22 2.49 -9.03
N GLN A 144 3.01 1.27 -8.50
CA GLN A 144 2.21 0.27 -9.20
C GLN A 144 0.74 0.70 -9.32
N ALA A 145 0.17 1.27 -8.25
CA ALA A 145 -1.20 1.77 -8.26
C ALA A 145 -1.38 2.94 -9.25
N LEU A 146 -0.41 3.84 -9.36
CA LEU A 146 -0.42 4.91 -10.35
C LEU A 146 -0.46 4.36 -11.77
N LYS A 147 0.43 3.41 -12.12
CA LYS A 147 0.45 2.79 -13.45
C LYS A 147 -0.87 2.13 -13.82
N ILE A 148 -1.52 1.46 -12.88
CA ILE A 148 -2.82 0.81 -13.09
C ILE A 148 -3.94 1.85 -13.20
N ARG A 149 -3.87 2.95 -12.44
CA ARG A 149 -4.84 4.05 -12.55
C ARG A 149 -4.74 4.73 -13.93
N ASP A 150 -3.53 4.94 -14.42
CA ASP A 150 -3.29 5.55 -15.73
C ASP A 150 -3.78 4.64 -16.87
N SER A 151 -3.56 3.32 -16.78
CA SER A 151 -4.14 2.38 -17.75
C SER A 151 -5.67 2.35 -17.66
N PHE A 152 -6.23 2.32 -16.45
CA PHE A 152 -7.68 2.38 -16.26
C PHE A 152 -8.30 3.63 -16.86
N GLN A 153 -7.71 4.81 -16.64
CA GLN A 153 -8.22 6.06 -17.20
C GLN A 153 -8.19 6.07 -18.73
N ARG A 154 -7.10 5.57 -19.34
CA ARG A 154 -7.00 5.46 -20.80
C ARG A 154 -8.03 4.49 -21.36
N ASP A 155 -8.09 3.27 -20.84
CA ASP A 155 -8.98 2.22 -21.36
C ASP A 155 -10.45 2.58 -21.13
N ALA A 156 -10.78 3.07 -19.93
CA ALA A 156 -12.14 3.54 -19.62
C ALA A 156 -12.53 4.75 -20.47
N GLY A 157 -11.60 5.67 -20.73
CA GLY A 157 -11.81 6.82 -21.60
C GLY A 157 -12.13 6.40 -23.04
N GLN A 158 -11.36 5.48 -23.60
CA GLN A 158 -11.60 4.93 -24.95
C GLN A 158 -12.96 4.22 -25.04
N LEU A 159 -13.32 3.43 -24.04
CA LEU A 159 -14.60 2.72 -24.02
C LEU A 159 -15.79 3.66 -23.85
N LYS A 160 -15.65 4.74 -23.07
CA LYS A 160 -16.68 5.79 -22.96
C LYS A 160 -16.85 6.53 -24.29
N LEU A 161 -15.76 6.92 -24.93
CA LEU A 161 -15.82 7.57 -26.24
C LEU A 161 -16.53 6.68 -27.27
N ALA A 162 -16.18 5.40 -27.33
CA ALA A 162 -16.83 4.44 -28.23
C ALA A 162 -18.33 4.27 -27.93
N ALA A 163 -18.73 4.34 -26.65
CA ALA A 163 -20.15 4.31 -26.25
C ALA A 163 -20.88 5.59 -26.66
N ASP A 164 -20.25 6.75 -26.50
CA ASP A 164 -20.81 8.05 -26.88
C ASP A 164 -20.96 8.15 -28.41
N GLU A 165 -19.97 7.70 -29.19
CA GLU A 165 -20.03 7.61 -30.65
C GLU A 165 -21.13 6.65 -31.13
N ALA A 166 -21.30 5.51 -30.45
CA ALA A 166 -22.39 4.58 -30.74
C ALA A 166 -23.76 5.20 -30.44
N ALA A 167 -23.90 5.93 -29.33
CA ALA A 167 -25.13 6.64 -28.99
C ALA A 167 -25.46 7.76 -30.00
N ALA A 168 -24.45 8.49 -30.46
CA ALA A 168 -24.62 9.52 -31.48
C ALA A 168 -25.07 8.92 -32.83
N ARG A 169 -24.46 7.80 -33.26
CA ARG A 169 -24.89 7.06 -34.45
C ARG A 169 -26.34 6.61 -34.34
N ARG A 170 -26.71 6.00 -33.21
CA ARG A 170 -28.10 5.61 -32.94
C ARG A 170 -29.05 6.80 -33.11
N GLN A 171 -28.73 7.95 -32.50
CA GLN A 171 -29.58 9.14 -32.55
C GLN A 171 -29.78 9.68 -33.97
N ALA A 172 -28.78 9.57 -34.84
CA ALA A 172 -28.87 10.00 -36.25
C ALA A 172 -29.89 9.18 -37.06
N HIS A 173 -30.00 7.87 -36.80
CA HIS A 173 -30.92 6.99 -37.53
C HIS A 173 -32.33 6.94 -36.91
N VAL A 174 -32.47 7.19 -35.61
CA VAL A 174 -33.78 7.22 -34.92
C VAL A 174 -34.77 8.19 -35.59
N SER A 175 -34.31 9.36 -36.03
CA SER A 175 -35.18 10.36 -36.67
C SER A 175 -35.68 9.97 -38.06
N GLU A 176 -35.09 8.95 -38.70
CA GLU A 176 -35.46 8.48 -40.04
C GLU A 176 -36.41 7.28 -40.01
N ILE A 177 -36.72 6.71 -38.84
CA ILE A 177 -37.51 5.49 -38.68
C ILE A 177 -38.91 5.84 -38.15
N ASP A 178 -39.94 5.19 -38.68
CA ASP A 178 -41.31 5.31 -38.16
C ASP A 178 -41.36 4.96 -36.64
N PRO A 179 -42.01 5.79 -35.79
CA PRO A 179 -42.01 5.59 -34.34
C PRO A 179 -42.57 4.24 -33.87
N ALA A 180 -43.55 3.69 -34.59
CA ALA A 180 -44.14 2.41 -34.21
C ALA A 180 -43.24 1.23 -34.62
N LEU A 181 -42.49 1.36 -35.72
CA LEU A 181 -41.45 0.41 -36.12
C LEU A 181 -40.26 0.43 -35.15
N LEU A 182 -39.78 1.63 -34.77
CA LEU A 182 -38.73 1.80 -33.77
C LEU A 182 -39.12 1.17 -32.41
N LYS A 183 -40.37 1.35 -31.99
CA LYS A 183 -40.89 0.74 -30.74
C LYS A 183 -40.88 -0.79 -30.80
N ALA A 184 -41.23 -1.36 -31.95
CA ALA A 184 -41.20 -2.82 -32.14
C ALA A 184 -39.75 -3.35 -32.09
N TYR A 185 -38.82 -2.65 -32.75
CA TYR A 185 -37.40 -2.93 -32.71
C TYR A 185 -36.82 -2.86 -31.29
N ASP A 186 -37.07 -1.77 -30.55
CA ASP A 186 -36.56 -1.61 -29.18
C ASP A 186 -37.07 -2.72 -28.25
N ALA A 187 -38.33 -3.14 -28.43
CA ALA A 187 -38.89 -4.27 -27.69
C ALA A 187 -38.22 -5.60 -28.06
N ALA A 188 -37.84 -5.78 -29.32
CA ALA A 188 -37.08 -6.95 -29.76
C ALA A 188 -35.65 -6.94 -29.19
N CYS A 189 -34.92 -5.82 -29.28
CA CYS A 189 -33.59 -5.65 -28.71
C CYS A 189 -33.53 -5.98 -27.21
N ARG A 190 -34.53 -5.53 -26.44
CA ARG A 190 -34.61 -5.84 -25.00
C ARG A 190 -34.76 -7.34 -24.71
N ARG A 191 -35.51 -8.06 -25.54
CA ARG A 191 -35.69 -9.51 -25.41
C ARG A 191 -34.50 -10.30 -25.95
N GLY A 192 -33.87 -9.80 -27.02
CA GLY A 192 -32.75 -10.44 -27.74
C GLY A 192 -31.36 -10.04 -27.24
N GLY A 193 -31.25 -9.29 -26.14
CA GLY A 193 -29.95 -8.90 -25.59
C GLY A 193 -29.13 -7.93 -26.45
N GLY A 194 -29.80 -7.10 -27.25
CA GLY A 194 -29.19 -6.14 -28.18
C GLY A 194 -29.45 -6.43 -29.67
N ILE A 195 -30.07 -7.55 -29.99
CA ILE A 195 -30.45 -7.92 -31.36
C ILE A 195 -31.97 -7.72 -31.52
N GLY A 196 -32.37 -6.82 -32.40
CA GLY A 196 -33.77 -6.49 -32.71
C GLY A 196 -34.23 -6.94 -34.08
N MET A 197 -33.27 -7.28 -34.96
CA MET A 197 -33.44 -7.77 -36.32
C MET A 197 -32.76 -9.15 -36.42
N ALA A 198 -33.51 -10.17 -36.83
CA ALA A 198 -33.05 -11.54 -37.01
C ALA A 198 -33.67 -12.15 -38.26
#